data_AF-A0A7Y5XY36-F1
#
_entry.id   AF-A0A7Y5XY36-F1
#
_cell.length_a   1.000
_cell.length_b   1.000
_cell.length_c   1.000
_cell.angle_alpha   90.00
_cell.angle_beta   90.00
_cell.angle_gamma   90.00
#
_symmetry.space_group_name_H-M   'P 1'
#
loop_
_entity.id
_entity.type
_entity.pdbx_description
1 polymer ?
#
loop_
_entity_poly.entity_id
_entity_poly.type
_entity_poly.pdbx_seq_one_letter_code
_entity_poly.pdbx_strand_id
1 'polypeptide(L)'
;MRFRFAVLLALFAAVAVPSTGSASEIIDRNANDVSLKVAKNGQALISYSARGKRWNVLAWGAINAMHPKPGAKQVEFELDYSGGYGTYKRDVWKTFKNACSAYDGPELKWFVAGCQAPDGSYWALQSWQRMLPNYGLKATPKQSVWELRLSHFRGELPVLTVNLNWAYRKYHHIFGSFTYLGRPVYGFKSTSAGVPLDTFGRNLYVDTFDSAYGKGWLRENSFLMHRGTGKFCYGFYRHGGRPEGNGTKYRATIIGPGVLPDIYWEADALGAYDKAFDLQMHEEQKRFLAGDALCKAV
;
A
#
# COMPACT_ATOMS: atom_id res chain seq x y z
N MET A 1 -36.18 25.49 52.19
CA MET A 1 -36.00 25.49 50.72
C MET A 1 -34.57 25.10 50.40
N ARG A 2 -34.34 23.87 49.91
CA ARG A 2 -33.00 23.35 49.60
C ARG A 2 -32.85 23.25 48.08
N PHE A 3 -31.99 24.07 47.50
CA PHE A 3 -31.61 24.04 46.08
C PHE A 3 -30.83 22.75 45.78
N ARG A 4 -31.32 21.96 44.83
CA ARG A 4 -30.63 20.77 44.30
C ARG A 4 -29.93 21.16 42.99
N PHE A 5 -28.60 21.19 43.01
CA PHE A 5 -27.78 21.23 41.80
C PHE A 5 -27.82 19.84 41.14
N ALA A 6 -28.24 19.79 39.87
CA ALA A 6 -28.08 18.62 39.01
C ALA A 6 -26.87 18.85 38.09
N VAL A 7 -25.82 18.06 38.29
CA VAL A 7 -24.64 18.03 37.41
C VAL A 7 -24.89 16.99 36.31
N LEU A 8 -25.01 17.45 35.06
CA LEU A 8 -25.04 16.62 33.87
C LEU A 8 -23.60 16.34 33.43
N LEU A 9 -23.13 15.10 33.64
CA LEU A 9 -21.87 14.62 33.06
C LEU A 9 -22.12 14.16 31.62
N ALA A 10 -21.65 14.94 30.65
CA ALA A 10 -21.62 14.54 29.24
C ALA A 10 -20.41 13.61 29.01
N LEU A 11 -20.65 12.31 28.83
CA LEU A 11 -19.63 11.37 28.35
C LEU A 11 -19.40 11.60 26.84
N PHE A 12 -18.29 12.27 26.50
CA PHE A 12 -17.73 12.22 25.16
C PHE A 12 -17.07 10.85 24.94
N ALA A 13 -17.77 9.95 24.24
CA ALA A 13 -17.15 8.74 23.70
C ALA A 13 -16.26 9.14 22.51
N ALA A 14 -14.96 9.26 22.75
CA ALA A 14 -13.97 9.41 21.70
C ALA A 14 -13.93 8.11 20.87
N VAL A 15 -14.42 8.17 19.63
CA VAL A 15 -14.22 7.10 18.65
C VAL A 15 -12.73 7.07 18.31
N ALA A 16 -12.00 6.17 18.97
CA ALA A 16 -10.63 5.84 18.61
C ALA A 16 -10.65 5.18 17.22
N VAL A 17 -10.29 5.93 16.19
CA VAL A 17 -9.99 5.34 14.87
C VAL A 17 -8.72 4.49 15.07
N PRO A 18 -8.77 3.17 14.87
CA PRO A 18 -7.58 2.33 15.05
C PRO A 18 -6.48 2.82 14.11
N SER A 19 -5.28 3.03 14.66
CA SER A 19 -4.08 3.31 13.88
C SER A 19 -3.81 2.10 12.97
N THR A 20 -4.08 2.26 11.69
CA THR A 20 -3.71 1.29 10.65
C THR A 20 -2.19 1.25 10.55
N GLY A 21 -1.55 0.20 11.05
CA GLY A 21 -0.12 -0.03 10.82
C GLY A 21 0.12 -0.17 9.32
N SER A 22 0.72 0.84 8.69
CA SER A 22 0.94 0.87 7.24
C SER A 22 2.38 0.51 6.95
N ALA A 23 2.58 -0.60 6.23
CA ALA A 23 3.89 -1.18 5.91
C ALA A 23 4.64 -0.47 4.74
N SER A 24 4.25 0.76 4.45
CA SER A 24 5.00 1.83 3.79
C SER A 24 4.37 3.11 4.34
N GLU A 25 5.19 4.02 4.86
CA GLU A 25 4.70 5.01 5.82
C GLU A 25 4.19 6.25 5.09
N ILE A 26 2.93 6.59 5.35
CA ILE A 26 2.31 7.80 4.78
C ILE A 26 2.88 9.01 5.52
N ILE A 27 3.61 9.85 4.80
CA ILE A 27 4.13 11.11 5.34
C ILE A 27 3.03 12.16 5.41
N ASP A 28 2.29 12.34 4.32
CA ASP A 28 1.16 13.27 4.25
C ASP A 28 0.24 12.95 3.06
N ARG A 29 -0.76 13.82 2.83
CA ARG A 29 -1.71 13.73 1.73
C ARG A 29 -1.73 15.01 0.92
N ASN A 30 -1.90 14.86 -0.40
CA ASN A 30 -1.94 15.93 -1.39
C ASN A 30 -0.73 16.87 -1.30
N ALA A 31 0.45 16.28 -1.06
CA ALA A 31 1.71 17.00 -1.01
C ALA A 31 2.14 17.44 -2.41
N ASN A 32 2.71 18.64 -2.50
CA ASN A 32 3.36 19.18 -3.69
C ASN A 32 4.70 19.83 -3.30
N ASP A 33 5.49 20.28 -4.27
CA ASP A 33 6.84 20.82 -4.07
C ASP A 33 7.73 19.89 -3.22
N VAL A 34 7.60 18.59 -3.48
CA VAL A 34 8.25 17.54 -2.69
C VAL A 34 9.73 17.50 -3.01
N SER A 35 10.56 17.46 -1.97
CA SER A 35 11.99 17.18 -2.09
C SER A 35 12.45 16.25 -0.97
N LEU A 36 13.53 15.53 -1.27
CA LEU A 36 14.16 14.57 -0.39
C LEU A 36 15.65 14.90 -0.29
N LYS A 37 16.17 14.89 0.93
CA LYS A 37 17.61 14.95 1.22
C LYS A 37 17.94 13.85 2.21
N VAL A 38 19.12 13.27 2.12
CA VAL A 38 19.61 12.29 3.10
C VAL A 38 20.98 12.73 3.59
N ALA A 39 21.16 12.82 4.90
CA ALA A 39 22.41 13.22 5.52
C ALA A 39 23.34 12.00 5.73
N LYS A 40 24.63 12.27 5.94
CA LYS A 40 25.64 11.22 6.17
C LYS A 40 25.37 10.33 7.39
N ASN A 41 24.56 10.79 8.33
CA ASN A 41 24.17 10.04 9.52
C ASN A 41 22.95 9.13 9.30
N GLY A 42 22.48 8.98 8.05
CA GLY A 42 21.37 8.08 7.70
C GLY A 42 19.98 8.65 7.98
N GLN A 43 19.86 9.94 8.32
CA GLN A 43 18.55 10.61 8.44
C GLN A 43 18.12 11.17 7.09
N ALA A 44 16.82 11.13 6.81
CA ALA A 44 16.20 11.80 5.68
C ALA A 44 15.48 13.08 6.13
N LEU A 45 15.50 14.11 5.29
CA LEU A 45 14.65 15.28 5.38
C LEU A 45 13.71 15.28 4.16
N ILE A 46 12.42 15.18 4.44
CA ILE A 46 11.34 15.28 3.46
C ILE A 46 10.73 16.66 3.61
N SER A 47 10.81 17.47 2.56
CA SER A 47 10.24 18.81 2.56
C SER A 47 9.15 18.90 1.49
N TYR A 48 7.97 19.39 1.85
CA TYR A 48 6.83 19.46 0.93
C TYR A 48 5.83 20.54 1.37
N SER A 49 4.92 20.91 0.48
CA SER A 49 3.83 21.85 0.73
C SER A 49 2.52 21.07 0.81
N ALA A 50 1.75 21.26 1.88
CA ALA A 50 0.42 20.66 2.05
C ALA A 50 -0.42 21.49 3.01
N ARG A 51 -1.74 21.54 2.77
CA ARG A 51 -2.69 22.28 3.64
C ARG A 51 -2.29 23.76 3.84
N GLY A 52 -1.81 24.40 2.78
CA GLY A 52 -1.45 25.83 2.77
C GLY A 52 -0.15 26.18 3.51
N LYS A 53 0.67 25.20 3.92
CA LYS A 53 1.96 25.47 4.57
C LYS A 53 3.07 24.52 4.12
N ARG A 54 4.31 24.94 4.36
CA ARG A 54 5.51 24.12 4.18
C ARG A 54 5.71 23.19 5.38
N TRP A 55 6.08 21.96 5.09
CA TRP A 55 6.44 20.93 6.05
C TRP A 55 7.90 20.52 5.83
N ASN A 56 8.56 20.18 6.92
CA ASN A 56 9.92 19.64 6.96
C ASN A 56 9.89 18.48 7.95
N VAL A 57 9.96 17.26 7.45
CA VAL A 57 9.82 16.04 8.25
C VAL A 57 11.17 15.32 8.24
N LEU A 58 11.72 15.07 9.41
CA LEU A 58 12.86 14.16 9.53
C LEU A 58 12.36 12.73 9.66
N ALA A 59 13.04 11.78 9.03
CA ALA A 59 12.76 10.35 9.10
C ALA A 59 14.05 9.53 9.28
N TRP A 60 14.03 8.51 10.14
CA TRP A 60 15.16 7.59 10.37
C TRP A 60 14.74 6.28 11.07
N GLY A 61 15.70 5.43 11.41
CA GLY A 61 15.49 4.29 12.31
C GLY A 61 15.00 3.00 11.66
N ALA A 62 14.57 3.04 10.40
CA ALA A 62 14.02 1.89 9.70
C ALA A 62 14.63 1.67 8.32
N ILE A 63 14.86 0.41 7.95
CA ILE A 63 15.24 -0.05 6.60
C ILE A 63 14.60 -1.41 6.34
N ASN A 64 14.17 -1.65 5.11
CA ASN A 64 13.60 -2.92 4.66
C ASN A 64 12.38 -3.35 5.49
N ALA A 65 12.23 -4.65 5.73
CA ALA A 65 11.11 -5.23 6.45
C ALA A 65 11.51 -6.49 7.20
N MET A 66 10.74 -6.79 8.23
CA MET A 66 10.70 -8.10 8.87
C MET A 66 9.68 -9.02 8.21
N HIS A 67 10.02 -10.30 8.09
CA HIS A 67 9.06 -11.32 7.71
C HIS A 67 7.93 -11.45 8.75
N PRO A 68 6.73 -11.90 8.33
CA PRO A 68 5.61 -12.10 9.24
C PRO A 68 5.99 -12.92 10.47
N LYS A 69 5.89 -12.30 11.64
CA LYS A 69 6.18 -12.92 12.94
C LYS A 69 5.06 -12.61 13.94
N PRO A 70 4.29 -13.61 14.40
CA PRO A 70 3.26 -13.39 15.41
C PRO A 70 3.80 -12.68 16.66
N GLY A 71 3.07 -11.68 17.16
CA GLY A 71 3.43 -10.94 18.36
C GLY A 71 4.55 -9.91 18.22
N ALA A 72 5.22 -9.85 17.06
CA ALA A 72 6.19 -8.80 16.77
C ALA A 72 5.52 -7.56 16.17
N LYS A 73 6.22 -6.43 16.21
CA LYS A 73 5.93 -5.26 15.39
C LYS A 73 6.77 -5.29 14.12
N GLN A 74 6.24 -4.69 13.07
CA GLN A 74 6.96 -4.49 11.82
C GLN A 74 7.93 -3.30 11.98
N VAL A 75 8.93 -3.22 11.10
CA VAL A 75 9.85 -2.07 10.96
C VAL A 75 9.06 -0.82 10.56
N GLU A 76 9.29 0.31 11.26
CA GLU A 76 8.61 1.60 11.07
C GLU A 76 9.59 2.78 11.30
N PHE A 77 9.37 3.92 10.66
CA PHE A 77 10.25 5.08 10.83
C PHE A 77 10.01 5.78 12.16
N GLU A 78 11.08 6.37 12.69
CA GLU A 78 10.96 7.48 13.61
C GLU A 78 10.77 8.77 12.79
N LEU A 79 9.71 9.54 13.10
CA LEU A 79 9.33 10.74 12.36
C LEU A 79 9.29 11.97 13.26
N ASP A 80 9.88 13.07 12.80
CA ASP A 80 9.79 14.39 13.42
C ASP A 80 9.25 15.43 12.43
N TYR A 81 7.96 15.73 12.56
CA TYR A 81 7.23 16.70 11.73
C TYR A 81 7.55 18.17 12.01
N SER A 82 8.38 18.46 13.01
CA SER A 82 8.79 19.83 13.35
C SER A 82 10.09 20.27 12.68
N GLY A 83 10.67 19.43 11.82
CA GLY A 83 11.95 19.71 11.16
C GLY A 83 13.15 19.61 12.12
N GLY A 84 13.00 18.85 13.20
CA GLY A 84 14.05 18.54 14.18
C GLY A 84 13.86 19.19 15.55
N TYR A 85 12.91 20.09 15.74
CA TYR A 85 12.70 20.72 17.05
C TYR A 85 12.19 19.72 18.10
N GLY A 86 11.32 18.80 17.72
CA GLY A 86 10.75 17.77 18.60
C GLY A 86 11.85 16.90 19.20
N THR A 87 12.77 16.45 18.35
CA THR A 87 13.85 15.50 18.68
C THR A 87 15.09 16.20 19.24
N TYR A 88 15.56 17.26 18.57
CA TYR A 88 16.85 17.91 18.84
C TYR A 88 16.74 19.27 19.53
N LYS A 89 15.52 19.75 19.78
CA LYS A 89 15.25 21.10 20.35
C LYS A 89 15.86 22.23 19.52
N ARG A 90 16.01 22.03 18.20
CA ARG A 90 16.51 23.02 17.22
C ARG A 90 15.99 22.74 15.81
N ASP A 91 15.97 23.76 14.97
CA ASP A 91 15.55 23.69 13.56
C ASP A 91 16.60 23.01 12.66
N VAL A 92 16.78 21.70 12.79
CA VAL A 92 17.76 20.91 12.02
C VAL A 92 17.56 21.07 10.50
N TRP A 93 16.31 21.18 10.05
CA TRP A 93 15.97 21.30 8.63
C TRP A 93 16.65 22.49 7.92
N LYS A 94 16.90 23.60 8.62
CA LYS A 94 17.52 24.82 8.05
C LYS A 94 18.96 24.58 7.61
N THR A 95 19.67 23.73 8.32
CA THR A 95 21.09 23.44 8.10
C THR A 95 21.32 22.03 7.54
N PHE A 96 20.25 21.35 7.12
CA PHE A 96 20.32 19.96 6.69
C PHE A 96 21.09 19.83 5.37
N LYS A 97 22.23 19.15 5.41
CA LYS A 97 23.10 18.92 4.26
C LYS A 97 22.73 17.62 3.58
N ASN A 98 22.49 17.69 2.26
CA ASN A 98 22.31 16.50 1.47
C ASN A 98 23.66 15.81 1.22
N ALA A 99 23.69 14.49 1.34
CA ALA A 99 24.83 13.65 1.08
C ALA A 99 24.52 12.50 0.13
N CYS A 100 23.26 12.28 -0.24
CA CYS A 100 22.90 11.23 -1.20
C CYS A 100 23.18 11.64 -2.65
N SER A 101 23.55 10.66 -3.46
CA SER A 101 23.69 10.76 -4.93
C SER A 101 22.33 10.63 -5.61
N ALA A 102 22.28 10.92 -6.92
CA ALA A 102 21.06 10.73 -7.71
C ALA A 102 20.54 9.28 -7.57
N TYR A 103 19.22 9.11 -7.59
CA TYR A 103 18.61 7.79 -7.52
C TYR A 103 18.96 6.98 -8.76
N ASP A 104 19.62 5.84 -8.55
CA ASP A 104 19.94 4.84 -9.57
C ASP A 104 19.35 3.46 -9.25
N GLY A 105 18.39 3.42 -8.32
CA GLY A 105 17.74 2.19 -7.87
C GLY A 105 16.68 1.66 -8.85
N PRO A 106 15.96 0.60 -8.46
CA PRO A 106 14.89 0.01 -9.27
C PRO A 106 13.84 1.02 -9.71
N GLU A 107 13.21 0.82 -10.87
CA GLU A 107 12.09 1.66 -11.30
C GLU A 107 10.91 1.51 -10.34
N LEU A 108 10.40 2.64 -9.84
CA LEU A 108 9.23 2.70 -8.97
C LEU A 108 8.09 3.45 -9.69
N LYS A 109 6.88 2.91 -9.66
CA LYS A 109 5.70 3.63 -10.18
C LYS A 109 5.28 4.73 -9.22
N TRP A 110 4.77 5.82 -9.81
CA TRP A 110 4.44 7.07 -9.13
C TRP A 110 5.58 7.66 -8.30
N PHE A 111 6.81 7.46 -8.76
CA PHE A 111 8.00 8.05 -8.17
C PHE A 111 7.91 9.58 -8.17
N VAL A 112 8.23 10.18 -7.03
CA VAL A 112 8.23 11.64 -6.82
C VAL A 112 9.64 12.16 -6.67
N ALA A 113 10.40 11.54 -5.77
CA ALA A 113 11.79 11.86 -5.50
C ALA A 113 12.46 10.65 -4.84
N GLY A 114 13.76 10.55 -4.99
CA GLY A 114 14.55 9.49 -4.39
C GLY A 114 16.02 9.80 -4.48
N CYS A 115 16.82 9.09 -3.70
CA CYS A 115 18.27 9.15 -3.81
C CYS A 115 18.93 7.90 -3.22
N GLN A 116 20.20 7.67 -3.60
CA GLN A 116 21.04 6.64 -3.00
C GLN A 116 21.87 7.24 -1.86
N ALA A 117 21.67 6.75 -0.64
CA ALA A 117 22.39 7.20 0.53
C ALA A 117 23.88 6.78 0.46
N PRO A 118 24.78 7.46 1.20
CA PRO A 118 26.21 7.13 1.21
C PRO A 118 26.57 5.71 1.62
N ASP A 119 25.68 5.04 2.36
CA ASP A 119 25.86 3.64 2.78
C ASP A 119 25.34 2.62 1.75
N GLY A 120 24.86 3.10 0.59
CA GLY A 120 24.34 2.29 -0.51
C GLY A 120 22.89 1.84 -0.33
N SER A 121 22.12 2.36 0.64
CA SER A 121 20.67 2.18 0.65
C SER A 121 19.97 3.21 -0.24
N TYR A 122 18.69 3.00 -0.50
CA TYR A 122 17.83 3.85 -1.28
C TYR A 122 16.74 4.44 -0.41
N TRP A 123 16.53 5.76 -0.54
CA TRP A 123 15.35 6.43 -0.04
C TRP A 123 14.49 6.84 -1.23
N ALA A 124 13.18 6.58 -1.18
CA ALA A 124 12.27 6.96 -2.25
C ALA A 124 10.90 7.38 -1.72
N LEU A 125 10.30 8.33 -2.43
CA LEU A 125 8.97 8.86 -2.23
C LEU A 125 8.08 8.49 -3.42
N GLN A 126 6.92 7.90 -3.13
CA GLN A 126 5.86 7.63 -4.11
C GLN A 126 4.60 8.44 -3.78
N SER A 127 3.82 8.78 -4.81
CA SER A 127 2.52 9.44 -4.66
C SER A 127 1.41 8.55 -5.18
N TRP A 128 0.58 8.00 -4.29
CA TRP A 128 -0.44 7.02 -4.69
C TRP A 128 -1.82 7.30 -4.10
N GLN A 129 -2.84 7.20 -4.94
CA GLN A 129 -4.25 7.35 -4.57
C GLN A 129 -4.86 6.01 -4.12
N ARG A 130 -4.48 5.57 -2.92
CA ARG A 130 -4.88 4.25 -2.39
C ARG A 130 -6.36 4.15 -2.00
N MET A 131 -6.93 5.21 -1.43
CA MET A 131 -8.20 5.19 -0.67
C MET A 131 -9.48 5.19 -1.53
N LEU A 132 -9.37 4.90 -2.83
CA LEU A 132 -10.52 4.82 -3.73
C LEU A 132 -11.52 3.74 -3.30
N PRO A 133 -12.83 3.99 -3.38
CA PRO A 133 -13.84 3.01 -3.01
C PRO A 133 -13.94 1.88 -4.05
N ASN A 134 -14.26 0.68 -3.61
CA ASN A 134 -14.36 -0.50 -4.49
C ASN A 134 -15.53 -0.39 -5.48
N TYR A 135 -15.49 -1.22 -6.53
CA TYR A 135 -16.53 -1.42 -7.53
C TYR A 135 -16.92 -0.14 -8.30
N GLY A 136 -15.91 0.66 -8.65
CA GLY A 136 -16.10 1.86 -9.47
C GLY A 136 -16.93 2.96 -8.80
N LEU A 137 -17.10 2.89 -7.48
CA LEU A 137 -17.85 3.91 -6.75
C LEU A 137 -17.19 5.28 -6.87
N LYS A 138 -18.02 6.34 -6.85
CA LYS A 138 -17.50 7.70 -6.87
C LYS A 138 -16.78 7.99 -5.54
N ALA A 139 -15.50 8.32 -5.63
CA ALA A 139 -14.71 8.71 -4.47
C ALA A 139 -15.21 10.03 -3.88
N THR A 140 -15.26 10.09 -2.55
CA THR A 140 -15.37 11.37 -1.83
C THR A 140 -14.02 12.10 -1.84
N PRO A 141 -13.98 13.41 -1.54
CA PRO A 141 -12.71 14.15 -1.43
C PRO A 141 -11.73 13.55 -0.42
N LYS A 142 -12.22 12.87 0.62
CA LYS A 142 -11.38 12.18 1.62
C LYS A 142 -10.76 10.88 1.07
N GLN A 143 -11.39 10.26 0.09
CA GLN A 143 -10.95 9.02 -0.55
C GLN A 143 -10.05 9.26 -1.76
N SER A 144 -10.27 10.37 -2.48
CA SER A 144 -9.49 10.74 -3.66
C SER A 144 -8.18 11.48 -3.32
N VAL A 145 -7.68 11.34 -2.10
CA VAL A 145 -6.40 11.94 -1.68
C VAL A 145 -5.23 11.15 -2.24
N TRP A 146 -4.18 11.86 -2.64
CA TRP A 146 -2.89 11.26 -3.00
C TRP A 146 -2.02 11.16 -1.75
N GLU A 147 -1.60 9.96 -1.39
CA GLU A 147 -0.72 9.72 -0.25
C GLU A 147 0.74 9.89 -0.68
N LEU A 148 1.50 10.73 0.02
CA LEU A 148 2.95 10.78 -0.09
C LEU A 148 3.54 9.72 0.82
N ARG A 149 4.23 8.74 0.25
CA ARG A 149 4.64 7.51 0.95
C ARG A 149 6.16 7.36 0.90
N LEU A 150 6.78 7.12 2.04
CA LEU A 150 8.23 7.01 2.19
C LEU A 150 8.68 5.56 2.27
N SER A 151 9.80 5.28 1.61
CA SER A 151 10.49 4.00 1.67
C SER A 151 11.99 4.19 1.91
N HIS A 152 12.61 3.22 2.60
CA HIS A 152 14.05 3.13 2.81
C HIS A 152 14.47 1.67 2.71
N PHE A 153 15.28 1.34 1.71
CA PHE A 153 15.55 -0.05 1.38
C PHE A 153 16.94 -0.31 0.84
N ARG A 154 17.37 -1.56 0.91
CA ARG A 154 18.58 -2.06 0.27
C ARG A 154 18.36 -3.50 -0.18
N GLY A 155 18.87 -3.81 -1.37
CA GLY A 155 18.74 -5.13 -1.98
C GLY A 155 17.44 -5.29 -2.75
N GLU A 156 16.98 -6.54 -2.86
CA GLU A 156 15.83 -6.91 -3.65
C GLU A 156 14.52 -6.30 -3.11
N LEU A 157 13.61 -5.98 -4.02
CA LEU A 157 12.27 -5.53 -3.68
C LEU A 157 11.31 -6.72 -3.52
N PRO A 158 10.20 -6.55 -2.76
CA PRO A 158 9.11 -7.52 -2.76
C PRO A 158 8.56 -7.77 -4.17
N VAL A 159 8.19 -9.01 -4.43
CA VAL A 159 7.67 -9.46 -5.72
C VAL A 159 6.17 -9.72 -5.62
N LEU A 160 5.41 -8.99 -6.43
CA LEU A 160 4.00 -9.25 -6.68
C LEU A 160 3.88 -10.03 -8.00
N THR A 161 3.46 -11.29 -7.90
CA THR A 161 3.12 -12.12 -9.05
C THR A 161 1.62 -12.11 -9.23
N VAL A 162 1.14 -11.85 -10.44
CA VAL A 162 -0.29 -11.89 -10.80
C VAL A 162 -0.42 -12.63 -12.12
N ASN A 163 -1.29 -13.64 -12.13
CA ASN A 163 -1.65 -14.46 -13.26
C ASN A 163 -3.14 -14.27 -13.58
N LEU A 164 -3.52 -14.43 -14.84
CA LEU A 164 -4.89 -14.27 -15.32
C LEU A 164 -5.42 -15.61 -15.88
N ASN A 165 -6.70 -15.90 -15.63
CA ASN A 165 -7.45 -16.99 -16.27
C ASN A 165 -8.96 -16.69 -16.23
N TRP A 166 -9.81 -17.64 -16.65
CA TRP A 166 -11.26 -17.50 -16.48
C TRP A 166 -11.78 -18.39 -15.35
N ALA A 167 -12.65 -17.84 -14.51
CA ALA A 167 -13.50 -18.63 -13.64
C ALA A 167 -14.79 -19.00 -14.37
N TYR A 168 -15.21 -20.25 -14.26
CA TYR A 168 -16.43 -20.76 -14.90
C TYR A 168 -16.48 -20.52 -16.41
N ARG A 169 -15.31 -20.46 -17.08
CA ARG A 169 -15.16 -20.23 -18.53
C ARG A 169 -15.78 -18.90 -19.02
N LYS A 170 -15.98 -17.95 -18.11
CA LYS A 170 -16.72 -16.72 -18.40
C LYS A 170 -16.10 -15.51 -17.73
N TYR A 171 -15.92 -15.57 -16.41
CA TYR A 171 -15.52 -14.42 -15.63
C TYR A 171 -14.01 -14.29 -15.66
N HIS A 172 -13.50 -13.08 -15.85
CA HIS A 172 -12.07 -12.86 -15.67
C HIS A 172 -11.71 -13.20 -14.22
N HIS A 173 -10.54 -13.78 -14.04
CA HIS A 173 -10.04 -14.20 -12.75
C HIS A 173 -8.55 -13.92 -12.68
N ILE A 174 -8.10 -13.47 -11.51
CA ILE A 174 -6.69 -13.29 -11.20
C ILE A 174 -6.31 -14.11 -9.98
N PHE A 175 -5.08 -14.60 -9.96
CA PHE A 175 -4.50 -15.24 -8.79
C PHE A 175 -3.01 -14.96 -8.74
N GLY A 176 -2.42 -15.07 -7.57
CA GLY A 176 -1.03 -14.69 -7.43
C GLY A 176 -0.52 -14.75 -6.01
N SER A 177 0.64 -14.15 -5.79
CA SER A 177 1.28 -14.10 -4.48
C SER A 177 2.08 -12.82 -4.30
N PHE A 178 2.24 -12.44 -3.04
CA PHE A 178 3.18 -11.40 -2.64
C PHE A 178 4.27 -11.96 -1.74
N THR A 179 5.52 -11.81 -2.15
CA THR A 179 6.68 -12.35 -1.44
C THR A 179 7.74 -11.29 -1.23
N TYR A 180 8.56 -11.47 -0.20
CA TYR A 180 9.77 -10.68 0.02
C TYR A 180 10.88 -11.65 0.38
N LEU A 181 12.01 -11.59 -0.33
CA LEU A 181 13.14 -12.53 -0.20
C LEU A 181 12.68 -14.00 -0.24
N GLY A 182 11.82 -14.33 -1.20
CA GLY A 182 11.27 -15.68 -1.40
C GLY A 182 10.27 -16.16 -0.33
N ARG A 183 9.93 -15.32 0.66
CA ARG A 183 9.01 -15.67 1.75
C ARG A 183 7.68 -14.93 1.63
N PRO A 184 6.56 -15.59 1.99
CA PRO A 184 5.24 -15.02 1.84
C PRO A 184 5.02 -13.81 2.76
N VAL A 185 4.31 -12.80 2.24
CA VAL A 185 3.96 -11.57 2.96
C VAL A 185 2.48 -11.59 3.30
N TYR A 186 2.14 -11.66 4.59
CA TYR A 186 0.75 -11.74 5.06
C TYR A 186 0.57 -11.17 6.48
N GLY A 187 -0.68 -10.86 6.84
CA GLY A 187 -1.06 -10.34 8.16
C GLY A 187 -1.67 -11.42 9.06
N PHE A 188 -1.96 -11.07 10.30
CA PHE A 188 -2.48 -11.98 11.31
C PHE A 188 -3.91 -11.67 11.75
N LYS A 189 -4.33 -10.41 11.66
CA LYS A 189 -5.64 -9.92 12.11
C LYS A 189 -6.20 -8.87 11.15
N SER A 190 -7.51 -8.93 10.95
CA SER A 190 -8.25 -7.94 10.18
C SER A 190 -9.67 -7.78 10.72
N THR A 191 -10.33 -6.69 10.36
CA THR A 191 -11.77 -6.55 10.55
C THR A 191 -12.53 -7.51 9.63
N SER A 192 -13.84 -7.67 9.85
CA SER A 192 -14.73 -8.39 8.91
C SER A 192 -14.80 -7.75 7.52
N ALA A 193 -14.50 -6.45 7.43
CA ALA A 193 -14.41 -5.71 6.17
C ALA A 193 -13.03 -5.84 5.48
N GLY A 194 -12.13 -6.66 6.02
CA GLY A 194 -10.80 -6.89 5.41
C GLY A 194 -9.79 -5.78 5.66
N VAL A 195 -9.99 -4.93 6.67
CA VAL A 195 -9.02 -3.89 7.07
C VAL A 195 -7.98 -4.52 8.00
N PRO A 196 -6.67 -4.44 7.70
CA PRO A 196 -5.61 -4.90 8.59
C PRO A 196 -5.70 -4.29 10.00
N LEU A 197 -5.46 -5.11 11.02
CA LEU A 197 -5.42 -4.72 12.43
C LEU A 197 -4.05 -4.96 13.08
N ASP A 198 -3.04 -5.28 12.28
CA ASP A 198 -1.67 -5.47 12.69
C ASP A 198 -0.71 -4.77 11.73
N THR A 199 0.54 -4.61 12.15
CA THR A 199 1.57 -3.88 11.38
C THR A 199 2.19 -4.70 10.25
N PHE A 200 1.82 -5.98 10.12
CA PHE A 200 2.15 -6.74 8.93
C PHE A 200 1.06 -6.45 7.90
N GLY A 201 -0.19 -6.85 8.13
CA GLY A 201 -1.31 -6.84 7.18
C GLY A 201 -1.38 -5.64 6.22
N ARG A 202 -1.66 -5.91 4.95
CA ARG A 202 -1.89 -4.91 3.91
C ARG A 202 -2.81 -5.45 2.83
N ASN A 203 -3.57 -4.57 2.18
CA ASN A 203 -4.42 -4.96 1.06
C ASN A 203 -3.64 -4.88 -0.27
N LEU A 204 -3.91 -5.83 -1.17
CA LEU A 204 -3.72 -5.64 -2.61
C LEU A 204 -4.90 -4.84 -3.12
N TYR A 205 -4.63 -3.85 -3.97
CA TYR A 205 -5.62 -3.00 -4.61
C TYR A 205 -5.60 -3.28 -6.10
N VAL A 206 -6.74 -3.67 -6.65
CA VAL A 206 -6.90 -3.97 -8.07
C VAL A 206 -7.69 -2.83 -8.70
N ASP A 207 -7.14 -2.21 -9.72
CA ASP A 207 -7.85 -1.25 -10.55
C ASP A 207 -8.01 -1.82 -11.97
N THR A 208 -9.10 -1.44 -12.61
CA THR A 208 -9.50 -1.86 -13.96
C THR A 208 -9.58 -0.62 -14.86
N PHE A 209 -9.09 -0.74 -16.09
CA PHE A 209 -9.08 0.35 -17.07
C PHE A 209 -10.20 0.19 -18.09
N ASP A 210 -10.97 1.25 -18.35
CA ASP A 210 -12.05 1.27 -19.35
C ASP A 210 -13.00 0.05 -19.22
N SER A 211 -13.64 -0.06 -18.06
CA SER A 211 -14.57 -1.15 -17.72
C SER A 211 -16.03 -0.69 -17.73
N ALA A 212 -16.94 -1.59 -17.38
CA ALA A 212 -18.35 -1.25 -17.15
C ALA A 212 -18.57 -0.20 -16.03
N TYR A 213 -17.56 0.09 -15.22
CA TYR A 213 -17.60 1.16 -14.23
C TYR A 213 -17.43 2.55 -14.84
N GLY A 214 -16.80 2.66 -16.00
CA GLY A 214 -16.51 3.92 -16.67
C GLY A 214 -15.13 3.97 -17.32
N LYS A 215 -14.81 5.14 -17.88
CA LYS A 215 -13.53 5.40 -18.55
C LYS A 215 -12.39 5.62 -17.56
N GLY A 216 -11.18 5.24 -17.96
CA GLY A 216 -9.97 5.38 -17.17
C GLY A 216 -9.82 4.31 -16.10
N TRP A 217 -8.84 4.52 -15.23
CA TRP A 217 -8.57 3.62 -14.09
C TRP A 217 -9.61 3.81 -12.98
N LEU A 218 -10.30 2.73 -12.63
CA LEU A 218 -11.27 2.68 -11.54
C LEU A 218 -10.96 1.50 -10.62
N ARG A 219 -11.20 1.68 -9.31
CA ARG A 219 -10.98 0.61 -8.33
C ARG A 219 -11.99 -0.52 -8.53
N GLU A 220 -11.47 -1.72 -8.79
CA GLU A 220 -12.24 -2.96 -8.76
C GLU A 220 -12.47 -3.36 -7.32
N ASN A 221 -11.40 -3.72 -6.60
CA ASN A 221 -11.51 -4.22 -5.24
C ASN A 221 -10.21 -4.07 -4.47
N SER A 222 -10.27 -4.36 -3.17
CA SER A 222 -9.11 -4.49 -2.30
C SER A 222 -9.29 -5.64 -1.32
N PHE A 223 -8.25 -6.45 -1.15
CA PHE A 223 -8.32 -7.68 -0.35
C PHE A 223 -6.96 -8.06 0.22
N LEU A 224 -6.97 -8.93 1.23
CA LEU A 224 -5.77 -9.33 1.97
C LEU A 224 -5.06 -10.50 1.30
N MET A 225 -3.75 -10.59 1.49
CA MET A 225 -3.00 -11.83 1.21
C MET A 225 -3.35 -12.91 2.23
N HIS A 226 -3.44 -14.14 1.77
CA HIS A 226 -3.77 -15.30 2.59
C HIS A 226 -2.66 -15.59 3.61
N ARG A 227 -3.08 -15.85 4.87
CA ARG A 227 -2.16 -16.12 5.97
C ARG A 227 -1.40 -17.42 5.70
N GLY A 228 -0.07 -17.36 5.84
CA GLY A 228 0.83 -18.51 5.68
C GLY A 228 1.37 -18.67 4.26
N THR A 229 0.57 -18.37 3.23
CA THR A 229 0.95 -18.58 1.83
C THR A 229 1.30 -17.29 1.09
N GLY A 230 0.80 -16.13 1.55
CA GLY A 230 0.95 -14.86 0.84
C GLY A 230 0.23 -14.83 -0.50
N LYS A 231 -0.67 -15.79 -0.76
CA LYS A 231 -1.41 -15.94 -2.02
C LYS A 231 -2.71 -15.15 -2.01
N PHE A 232 -3.29 -14.99 -3.19
CA PHE A 232 -4.64 -14.48 -3.39
C PHE A 232 -5.26 -15.07 -4.65
N CYS A 233 -6.59 -14.98 -4.73
CA CYS A 233 -7.37 -15.20 -5.93
C CYS A 233 -8.59 -14.29 -5.91
N TYR A 234 -9.02 -13.84 -7.08
CA TYR A 234 -10.12 -12.91 -7.22
C TYR A 234 -10.80 -13.10 -8.57
N GLY A 235 -12.12 -13.26 -8.56
CA GLY A 235 -12.93 -13.27 -9.78
C GLY A 235 -13.69 -11.95 -9.94
N PHE A 236 -13.72 -11.45 -11.18
CA PHE A 236 -14.44 -10.24 -11.56
C PHE A 236 -15.91 -10.58 -11.76
N TYR A 237 -16.67 -10.56 -10.67
CA TYR A 237 -18.08 -10.91 -10.65
C TYR A 237 -18.98 -9.68 -10.49
N ARG A 238 -20.28 -9.87 -10.72
CA ARG A 238 -21.29 -8.89 -10.34
C ARG A 238 -21.37 -8.83 -8.81
N HIS A 239 -21.25 -7.64 -8.24
CA HIS A 239 -21.37 -7.41 -6.79
C HIS A 239 -22.64 -6.63 -6.47
N GLY A 240 -23.71 -7.35 -6.10
CA GLY A 240 -25.03 -6.79 -5.86
C GLY A 240 -25.56 -6.05 -7.10
N GLY A 241 -25.78 -4.74 -6.98
CA GLY A 241 -26.21 -3.89 -8.09
C GLY A 241 -25.09 -3.47 -9.06
N ARG A 242 -23.82 -3.76 -8.76
CA ARG A 242 -22.66 -3.32 -9.57
C ARG A 242 -22.31 -4.36 -10.64
N PRO A 243 -22.00 -3.94 -11.88
CA PRO A 243 -21.64 -4.87 -12.96
C PRO A 243 -20.30 -5.58 -12.68
N GLU A 244 -20.00 -6.59 -13.49
CA GLU A 244 -18.66 -7.18 -13.59
C GLU A 244 -17.66 -6.07 -13.97
N GLY A 245 -16.53 -5.97 -13.26
CA GLY A 245 -15.56 -4.89 -13.45
C GLY A 245 -14.38 -5.25 -14.36
N ASN A 246 -14.47 -6.30 -15.16
CA ASN A 246 -13.44 -6.57 -16.16
C ASN A 246 -13.37 -5.42 -17.17
N GLY A 247 -12.17 -4.86 -17.35
CA GLY A 247 -11.86 -3.81 -18.31
C GLY A 247 -10.91 -4.32 -19.39
N THR A 248 -10.24 -3.37 -20.06
CA THR A 248 -9.25 -3.67 -21.11
C THR A 248 -7.83 -3.86 -20.56
N LYS A 249 -7.55 -3.35 -19.35
CA LYS A 249 -6.30 -3.55 -18.61
C LYS A 249 -6.55 -3.69 -17.13
N TYR A 250 -5.60 -4.31 -16.45
CA TYR A 250 -5.56 -4.38 -14.99
C TYR A 250 -4.26 -3.82 -14.47
N ARG A 251 -4.35 -3.18 -13.31
CA ARG A 251 -3.18 -2.92 -12.47
C ARG A 251 -3.48 -3.40 -11.06
N ALA A 252 -2.44 -3.89 -10.41
CA ALA A 252 -2.50 -4.31 -9.04
C ALA A 252 -1.40 -3.59 -8.28
N THR A 253 -1.75 -3.03 -7.12
CA THR A 253 -0.82 -2.26 -6.30
C THR A 253 -0.94 -2.69 -4.86
N ILE A 254 0.20 -2.92 -4.23
CA ILE A 254 0.28 -3.34 -2.83
C ILE A 254 1.32 -2.50 -2.11
N ILE A 255 0.97 -2.10 -0.89
CA ILE A 255 1.93 -1.50 0.04
C ILE A 255 3.06 -2.52 0.27
N GLY A 256 4.32 -2.09 0.17
CA GLY A 256 5.46 -2.89 0.59
C GLY A 256 5.30 -3.41 2.03
N PRO A 257 6.04 -4.45 2.46
CA PRO A 257 6.18 -4.74 3.88
C PRO A 257 7.19 -3.77 4.53
N GLY A 258 7.07 -3.49 5.83
CA GLY A 258 8.03 -2.66 6.56
C GLY A 258 8.07 -1.21 6.12
N VAL A 259 9.22 -0.82 5.57
CA VAL A 259 9.45 0.47 4.92
C VAL A 259 9.92 0.28 3.47
N LEU A 260 9.55 -0.84 2.85
CA LEU A 260 9.83 -1.10 1.44
C LEU A 260 8.86 -0.31 0.54
N PRO A 261 9.25 -0.02 -0.72
CA PRO A 261 8.40 0.70 -1.68
C PRO A 261 7.05 0.03 -1.93
N ASP A 262 6.08 0.82 -2.39
CA ASP A 262 4.83 0.28 -2.94
C ASP A 262 5.12 -0.43 -4.28
N ILE A 263 4.57 -1.62 -4.45
CA ILE A 263 4.81 -2.48 -5.61
C ILE A 263 3.65 -2.39 -6.57
N TYR A 264 3.98 -2.30 -7.86
CA TYR A 264 3.05 -2.13 -8.96
C TYR A 264 3.19 -3.27 -9.96
N TRP A 265 2.05 -3.78 -10.40
CA TRP A 265 1.93 -4.71 -11.52
C TRP A 265 0.85 -4.19 -12.48
N GLU A 266 1.02 -4.41 -13.77
CA GLU A 266 0.03 -4.11 -14.81
C GLU A 266 0.12 -5.14 -15.93
N ALA A 267 -1.03 -5.46 -16.53
CA ALA A 267 -1.13 -6.22 -17.76
C ALA A 267 -2.38 -5.83 -18.54
N ASP A 268 -2.39 -6.14 -19.84
CA ASP A 268 -3.62 -6.15 -20.62
C ASP A 268 -4.58 -7.20 -20.04
N ALA A 269 -5.88 -6.94 -20.16
CA ALA A 269 -6.90 -7.87 -19.71
C ALA A 269 -6.98 -9.09 -20.64
N LEU A 270 -7.65 -10.14 -20.16
CA LEU A 270 -8.00 -11.26 -21.01
C LEU A 270 -8.91 -10.81 -22.16
N GLY A 271 -8.75 -11.42 -23.33
CA GLY A 271 -9.64 -11.22 -24.47
C GLY A 271 -10.92 -12.04 -24.35
N ALA A 272 -11.51 -12.38 -25.50
CA ALA A 272 -12.57 -13.39 -25.55
C ALA A 272 -12.07 -14.73 -24.96
N TYR A 273 -13.00 -15.53 -24.45
CA TYR A 273 -12.67 -16.82 -23.83
C TYR A 273 -11.84 -17.70 -24.77
N ASP A 274 -10.66 -18.10 -24.31
CA ASP A 274 -9.77 -19.02 -24.99
C ASP A 274 -9.64 -20.30 -24.15
N LYS A 275 -10.22 -21.40 -24.66
CA LYS A 275 -10.22 -22.69 -23.98
C LYS A 275 -8.82 -23.27 -23.81
N ALA A 276 -7.92 -23.09 -24.78
CA ALA A 276 -6.58 -23.68 -24.71
C ALA A 276 -5.75 -22.96 -23.64
N PHE A 277 -5.81 -21.62 -23.63
CA PHE A 277 -5.14 -20.82 -22.60
C PHE A 277 -5.75 -21.08 -21.21
N ASP A 278 -7.08 -21.18 -21.11
CA ASP A 278 -7.77 -21.48 -19.85
C ASP A 278 -7.33 -22.82 -19.25
N LEU A 279 -7.24 -23.88 -20.06
CA LEU A 279 -6.77 -25.19 -19.60
C LEU A 279 -5.29 -25.18 -19.18
N GLN A 280 -4.44 -24.45 -19.89
CA GLN A 280 -3.04 -24.26 -19.50
C GLN A 280 -2.95 -23.56 -18.14
N MET A 281 -3.65 -22.44 -17.99
CA MET A 281 -3.64 -21.66 -16.75
C MET A 281 -4.31 -22.39 -15.59
N HIS A 282 -5.30 -23.26 -15.84
CA HIS A 282 -5.92 -24.09 -14.81
C HIS A 282 -4.91 -25.07 -14.18
N GLU A 283 -4.07 -25.72 -14.99
CA GLU A 283 -3.01 -26.59 -14.49
C GLU A 283 -1.91 -25.83 -13.75
N GLU A 284 -1.55 -24.64 -14.23
CA GLU A 284 -0.65 -23.74 -13.51
C GLU A 284 -1.25 -23.31 -12.17
N GLN A 285 -2.52 -22.92 -12.16
CA GLN A 285 -3.25 -22.48 -10.98
C GLN A 285 -3.33 -23.58 -9.91
N LYS A 286 -3.57 -24.84 -10.29
CA LYS A 286 -3.55 -25.97 -9.35
C LYS A 286 -2.19 -26.11 -8.66
N ARG A 287 -1.10 -26.07 -9.42
CA ARG A 287 0.26 -26.17 -8.88
C ARG A 287 0.57 -24.96 -8.01
N PHE A 288 0.24 -23.77 -8.50
CA PHE A 288 0.51 -22.51 -7.82
C PHE A 288 -0.26 -22.40 -6.50
N LEU A 289 -1.53 -22.78 -6.45
CA LEU A 289 -2.37 -22.69 -5.26
C LEU A 289 -2.25 -23.91 -4.32
N ALA A 290 -1.41 -24.89 -4.64
CA ALA A 290 -1.17 -26.02 -3.74
C ALA A 290 -0.82 -25.53 -2.32
N GLY A 291 -1.48 -26.13 -1.32
CA GLY A 291 -1.34 -25.78 0.09
C GLY A 291 -2.08 -24.52 0.54
N ASP A 292 -2.78 -23.80 -0.34
CA ASP A 292 -3.68 -22.72 0.05
C ASP A 292 -5.09 -23.25 0.37
N ALA A 293 -5.64 -22.88 1.53
CA ALA A 293 -6.95 -23.36 1.97
C ALA A 293 -8.12 -22.51 1.47
N LEU A 294 -7.84 -21.29 1.00
CA LEU A 294 -8.87 -20.28 0.71
C LEU A 294 -9.09 -20.10 -0.80
N CYS A 295 -8.06 -20.31 -1.60
CA CYS A 295 -8.17 -20.36 -3.06
C CYS A 295 -8.16 -21.79 -3.58
N LYS A 296 -9.00 -22.04 -4.59
CA LYS A 296 -9.00 -23.28 -5.36
C LYS A 296 -8.86 -22.94 -6.84
N ALA A 297 -8.33 -23.88 -7.62
CA ALA A 297 -8.35 -23.74 -9.06
C ALA A 297 -9.79 -23.73 -9.57
N VAL A 298 -10.09 -22.84 -10.52
CA VAL A 298 -11.42 -22.57 -11.07
C VAL A 298 -11.48 -22.79 -12.57
#